data_AF-A0A7K1W7V6-F1
#
_entry.id   AF-A0A7K1W7V6-F1
#
_cell.length_a   1.000
_cell.length_b   1.000
_cell.length_c   1.000
_cell.angle_alpha   90.00
_cell.angle_beta   90.00
_cell.angle_gamma   90.00
#
_symmetry.space_group_name_H-M   'P 1'
#
loop_
_entity.id
_entity.type
_entity.pdbx_description
1 polymer ?
#
loop_
_entity_poly.entity_id
_entity_poly.type
_entity_poly.pdbx_seq_one_letter_code
_entity_poly.pdbx_strand_id
1 'polypeptide(L)' 'MSDIVVKDGNGNVLADGDSVTTVKDLKVKGTSETLKRGTLVKNIRLTGRAGEIECNTKKVKGLVLRTEFLKKA' A
#
# COMPACT_ATOMS: atom_id res chain seq x y z
N MET A 1 -4.72 -14.05 20.38
CA MET A 1 -3.95 -13.27 19.40
C MET A 1 -4.94 -12.48 18.56
N SER A 2 -4.71 -11.19 18.35
CA SER A 2 -5.53 -10.40 17.43
C SER A 2 -4.84 -10.46 16.08
N ASP A 3 -5.25 -11.40 15.22
CA ASP A 3 -4.79 -11.44 13.83
C ASP A 3 -5.33 -10.20 13.12
N ILE A 4 -4.48 -9.18 12.96
CA ILE A 4 -4.85 -7.93 12.29
C ILE A 4 -4.91 -8.24 10.79
N VAL A 5 -6.11 -8.55 10.33
CA VAL A 5 -6.37 -8.80 8.90
C VAL A 5 -6.33 -7.47 8.16
N VAL A 6 -5.24 -7.24 7.44
CA VAL A 6 -5.09 -6.08 6.57
C VAL A 6 -5.84 -6.35 5.26
N LYS A 7 -6.70 -5.40 4.88
CA LYS A 7 -7.50 -5.49 3.65
C LYS A 7 -7.27 -4.28 2.76
N ASP A 8 -7.33 -4.47 1.44
CA ASP A 8 -7.35 -3.37 0.48
C ASP A 8 -8.71 -2.65 0.46
N GLY A 9 -8.84 -1.57 -0.31
CA GLY A 9 -10.07 -0.79 -0.43
C GLY A 9 -11.27 -1.59 -0.97
N ASN A 10 -11.04 -2.72 -1.63
CA ASN A 10 -12.09 -3.64 -2.12
C ASN A 10 -12.36 -4.82 -1.16
N GLY A 11 -11.69 -4.88 0.00
CA GLY A 11 -11.90 -5.91 1.00
C GLY A 11 -11.10 -7.20 0.80
N ASN A 12 -10.15 -7.26 -0.14
CA ASN A 12 -9.28 -8.43 -0.29
C ASN A 12 -8.20 -8.42 0.78
N VAL A 13 -7.90 -9.59 1.33
CA VAL A 13 -6.84 -9.77 2.32
C VAL A 13 -5.48 -9.60 1.66
N LEU A 14 -4.65 -8.77 2.29
CA LEU A 14 -3.27 -8.52 1.91
C LEU A 14 -2.33 -9.32 2.80
N ALA A 15 -1.25 -9.82 2.22
CA ALA A 15 -0.18 -10.52 2.91
C ALA A 15 1.17 -9.82 2.67
N ASP A 16 2.15 -10.12 3.52
CA ASP A 16 3.53 -9.71 3.28
C ASP A 16 4.05 -10.30 1.95
N GLY A 17 4.69 -9.46 1.14
CA GLY A 17 5.17 -9.82 -0.19
C GLY A 17 4.15 -9.63 -1.32
N ASP A 18 2.89 -9.31 -1.02
CA ASP A 18 1.87 -9.07 -2.05
C ASP A 18 2.22 -7.87 -2.95
N SER A 19 1.52 -7.79 -4.07
CA SER A 19 1.52 -6.62 -4.95
C SER A 19 0.18 -5.91 -4.89
N VAL A 20 0.23 -4.58 -4.88
CA VAL A 20 -0.96 -3.72 -4.84
C VAL A 20 -0.82 -2.60 -5.87
N THR A 21 -1.96 -2.10 -6.32
CA THR A 21 -2.05 -1.02 -7.31
C THR A 21 -2.82 0.13 -6.71
N THR A 22 -2.39 1.36 -6.97
CA THR A 22 -3.11 2.56 -6.53
C THR A 22 -4.39 2.76 -7.34
N VAL A 23 -5.53 2.97 -6.66
CA VAL A 23 -6.83 3.19 -7.35
C VAL A 23 -7.04 4.65 -7.79
N LYS A 24 -6.23 5.57 -7.26
CA LYS A 24 -6.25 7.01 -7.54
C LYS A 24 -4.84 7.60 -7.48
N ASP A 25 -4.69 8.85 -7.91
CA ASP A 25 -3.45 9.60 -7.75
C ASP A 25 -3.22 9.92 -6.26
N LEU A 26 -2.05 9.55 -5.73
CA LEU A 26 -1.66 9.78 -4.34
C LEU A 26 -0.38 10.59 -4.29
N LYS A 27 -0.42 11.75 -3.61
CA LYS A 27 0.79 12.53 -3.35
C LYS A 27 1.52 11.96 -2.14
N VAL A 28 2.79 11.61 -2.32
CA VAL A 28 3.62 11.09 -1.22
C VAL A 28 4.01 12.24 -0.31
N LYS A 29 3.77 12.11 0.99
CA LYS A 29 4.21 13.12 1.97
C LYS A 29 5.73 13.07 2.09
N GLY A 30 6.37 14.25 2.12
CA GLY A 30 7.83 14.36 2.21
C GLY A 30 8.56 14.25 0.87
N THR A 31 7.85 14.13 -0.25
CA THR A 31 8.45 14.14 -1.59
C THR A 31 7.57 14.93 -2.55
N SER A 32 8.15 15.44 -3.64
CA SER A 32 7.41 16.03 -4.77
C SER A 32 6.81 14.95 -5.69
N GLU A 33 6.97 13.67 -5.36
CA GLU A 33 6.46 12.56 -6.15
C GLU A 33 4.97 12.31 -5.91
N THR A 34 4.28 12.02 -7.01
CA THR A 34 2.88 11.60 -7.02
C THR A 34 2.80 10.20 -7.62
N LEU A 35 2.29 9.25 -6.84
CA LEU A 35 1.95 7.92 -7.33
C LEU A 35 0.70 8.06 -8.18
N LYS A 36 0.84 7.91 -9.49
CA LYS A 36 -0.30 7.98 -10.40
C LYS A 36 -1.24 6.79 -10.18
N ARG A 37 -2.52 6.95 -10.47
CA ARG A 37 -3.49 5.84 -10.54
C ARG A 37 -2.93 4.74 -11.44
N GLY A 38 -3.04 3.49 -11.00
CA GLY A 38 -2.49 2.33 -11.71
C GLY A 38 -1.02 2.05 -11.40
N THR A 39 -0.38 2.79 -10.49
CA THR A 39 1.00 2.51 -10.08
C THR A 39 1.04 1.20 -9.33
N LEU A 40 1.80 0.24 -9.86
CA LEU A 40 2.04 -1.06 -9.24
C LEU A 40 3.15 -0.96 -8.20
N VAL A 41 2.82 -1.35 -6.98
CA VAL A 41 3.72 -1.43 -5.84
C VAL A 41 3.87 -2.90 -5.46
N LYS A 42 5.09 -3.42 -5.52
CA LYS A 42 5.40 -4.83 -5.27
C LYS A 42 6.11 -4.97 -3.92
N ASN A 43 6.07 -6.16 -3.34
CA ASN A 43 6.72 -6.48 -2.06
C ASN A 43 6.25 -5.55 -0.93
N ILE A 44 4.94 -5.47 -0.73
CA ILE A 44 4.39 -4.74 0.41
C ILE A 44 4.69 -5.50 1.72
N ARG A 45 4.73 -4.77 2.82
CA ARG A 45 4.89 -5.30 4.17
C ARG A 45 3.73 -4.84 5.05
N LEU A 46 3.18 -5.75 5.84
CA LEU A 46 2.12 -5.43 6.78
C LEU A 46 2.73 -4.73 8.01
N THR A 47 2.14 -3.60 8.41
CA THR A 47 2.65 -2.78 9.54
C THR A 47 2.03 -3.16 10.88
N GLY A 48 1.19 -4.21 10.91
CA GLY A 48 0.35 -4.53 12.07
C GLY A 48 -0.80 -3.55 12.27
N ARG A 49 -1.15 -2.72 11.28
CA ARG A 49 -2.33 -1.85 11.31
C ARG A 49 -3.24 -2.19 10.14
N ALA A 50 -4.52 -2.41 10.40
CA ALA A 50 -5.48 -2.92 9.41
C ALA A 50 -5.65 -2.02 8.17
N GLY A 51 -5.35 -0.72 8.30
CA GLY A 51 -5.52 0.27 7.25
C GLY A 51 -4.22 0.77 6.61
N GLU A 52 -3.05 0.22 6.97
CA GLU A 52 -1.74 0.75 6.55
C GLU A 52 -0.78 -0.38 6.15
N ILE A 53 -0.12 -0.18 5.02
CA ILE A 53 0.98 -1.05 4.55
C ILE A 53 2.23 -0.23 4.32
N GLU A 54 3.37 -0.84 4.58
CA GLU A 54 4.67 -0.30 4.22
C GLU A 54 5.05 -0.85 2.85
N CYS A 55 5.62 -0.01 2.01
CA CYS A 55 6.10 -0.45 0.72
C CYS A 55 7.29 0.37 0.24
N ASN A 56 7.92 -0.14 -0.82
CA ASN A 56 9.05 0.49 -1.46
C ASN A 56 8.68 0.82 -2.91
N THR A 57 9.00 2.03 -3.33
CA THR A 57 8.93 2.46 -4.72
C THR A 57 10.34 2.57 -5.28
N LYS A 58 10.48 2.86 -6.58
CA LYS A 58 11.78 3.02 -7.24
C LYS A 58 12.62 4.15 -6.64
N LYS A 59 11.98 5.18 -6.08
CA LYS A 59 12.63 6.41 -5.61
C LYS A 59 12.53 6.62 -4.10
N VAL A 60 11.49 6.08 -3.47
CA VAL A 60 11.25 6.22 -2.03
C VAL A 60 11.15 4.83 -1.39
N LYS A 61 11.96 4.58 -0.36
CA LYS A 61 11.92 3.38 0.47
C LYS A 61 11.20 3.66 1.79
N GLY A 62 10.53 2.66 2.36
CA GLY A 62 9.85 2.75 3.65
C GLY A 62 8.66 3.70 3.65
N LEU A 63 7.90 3.75 2.55
CA LEU A 63 6.72 4.60 2.48
C LEU A 63 5.51 3.86 3.07
N VAL A 64 4.70 4.56 3.84
CA VAL A 64 3.46 4.01 4.39
C VAL A 64 2.28 4.51 3.56
N LEU A 65 1.51 3.58 3.00
CA LEU A 65 0.29 3.86 2.24
C LEU A 65 -0.93 3.34 2.99
N ARG A 66 -2.04 4.09 2.88
CA ARG A 66 -3.32 3.61 3.37
C ARG A 66 -3.95 2.63 2.39
N THR A 67 -4.42 1.51 2.91
CA THR A 67 -4.98 0.42 2.10
C THR A 67 -6.33 0.77 1.46
N GLU A 68 -7.06 1.75 1.99
CA GLU A 68 -8.30 2.29 1.42
C GLU A 68 -8.15 2.81 -0.03
N PHE A 69 -6.93 3.20 -0.41
CA PHE A 69 -6.61 3.70 -1.76
C PHE A 69 -5.81 2.70 -2.61
N LEU A 70 -5.68 1.47 -2.12
CA LEU A 70 -4.95 0.39 -2.77
C LEU A 70 -5.92 -0.69 -3.20
N LYS A 71 -5.52 -1.42 -4.24
CA LYS A 71 -6.20 -2.60 -4.74
C LYS A 71 -5.19 -3.73 -4.87
N LYS A 72 -5.52 -4.94 -4.41
CA LYS A 72 -4.68 -6.12 -4.65
C LYS A 72 -4.49 -6.32 -6.17
N ALA A 73 -3.23 -6.45 -6.60
CA ALA A 73 -2.83 -6.59 -7.99
C ALA A 73 -2.76 -8.06 -8.42
#